data_AF-A0A8R7Q4Z2-F1
#
_entry.id   AF-A0A8R7Q4Z2-F1
#
_cell.length_a   1.000
_cell.length_b   1.000
_cell.length_c   1.000
_cell.angle_alpha   90.00
_cell.angle_beta   90.00
_cell.angle_gamma   90.00
#
_symmetry.space_group_name_H-M   'P 1'
#
loop_
_entity.id
_entity.type
_entity.pdbx_description
1 polymer ?
#
loop_
_entity_poly.entity_id
_entity_poly.type
_entity_poly.pdbx_seq_one_letter_code
_entity_poly.pdbx_strand_id
1 'polypeptide(L)'
;MDSNPANGFAAVELDTVKQPYDLDDNHVGLDVNGVRSTHAASLTPLDIQLAPIDTTVNDGFYMVWVNYDGASRRARAYVAKNGTRHGVALLDAPLDLSAVLLGKQAYFDFSASTGVKYQFNCVPTWNMTVERLP
;
A
#
# COMPACT_ATOMS: atom_id res chain seq x y z
N MET A 1 10.41 -8.72 -15.27
CA MET A 1 11.49 -8.27 -14.36
C MET A 1 11.05 -6.98 -13.72
N ASP A 2 11.59 -6.66 -12.55
CA ASP A 2 11.32 -5.41 -11.86
C ASP A 2 11.58 -4.20 -12.75
N SER A 3 10.80 -3.14 -12.49
CA SER A 3 10.81 -1.87 -13.21
C SER A 3 10.62 -1.98 -14.73
N ASN A 4 10.04 -3.07 -15.23
CA ASN A 4 9.66 -3.21 -16.64
C ASN A 4 8.38 -2.40 -16.92
N PRO A 5 8.41 -1.37 -17.79
CA PRO A 5 7.23 -0.58 -18.11
C PRO A 5 6.06 -1.39 -18.69
N ALA A 6 6.34 -2.56 -19.29
CA ALA A 6 5.32 -3.46 -19.81
C ALA A 6 4.52 -4.20 -18.71
N ASN A 7 4.88 -4.05 -17.43
CA ASN A 7 4.10 -4.63 -16.33
C ASN A 7 2.79 -3.86 -16.10
N GLY A 8 2.79 -2.53 -16.26
CA GLY A 8 1.58 -1.72 -16.32
C GLY A 8 0.82 -1.56 -15.00
N PHE A 9 1.49 -1.55 -13.85
CA PHE A 9 0.83 -1.50 -12.54
C PHE A 9 1.49 -0.53 -11.56
N ALA A 10 0.68 -0.07 -10.61
CA ALA A 10 1.14 0.52 -9.37
C ALA A 10 0.37 -0.10 -8.20
N ALA A 11 1.03 -0.23 -7.05
CA ALA A 11 0.41 -0.79 -5.85
C ALA A 11 0.87 -0.01 -4.61
N VAL A 12 -0.01 0.08 -3.61
CA VAL A 12 0.40 0.42 -2.25
C VAL A 12 0.50 -0.90 -1.50
N GLU A 13 1.71 -1.27 -1.08
CA GLU A 13 1.95 -2.50 -0.34
C GLU A 13 1.88 -2.29 1.17
N LEU A 14 1.54 -3.36 1.88
CA LEU A 14 1.66 -3.51 3.32
C LEU A 14 2.60 -4.68 3.55
N ASP A 15 3.90 -4.42 3.68
CA ASP A 15 4.90 -5.48 3.74
C ASP A 15 5.25 -5.84 5.20
N THR A 16 5.27 -7.14 5.45
CA THR A 16 5.45 -7.78 6.77
C THR A 16 6.77 -8.55 6.88
N VAL A 17 7.55 -8.60 5.80
CA VAL A 17 8.82 -9.34 5.75
C VAL A 17 9.85 -8.51 4.99
N LYS A 18 11.04 -8.39 5.59
CA LYS A 18 12.13 -7.62 4.99
C LYS A 18 12.93 -8.43 3.96
N GLN A 19 12.96 -7.93 2.74
CA GLN A 19 13.90 -8.28 1.67
C GLN A 19 15.11 -7.32 1.68
N PRO A 20 16.19 -7.61 0.92
CA PRO A 20 17.37 -6.74 0.89
C PRO A 20 17.10 -5.31 0.37
N TYR A 21 16.05 -5.12 -0.43
CA TYR A 21 15.69 -3.83 -1.02
C TYR A 21 14.64 -3.05 -0.21
N ASP A 22 14.11 -3.64 0.87
CA ASP A 22 13.06 -3.06 1.69
C ASP A 22 13.62 -2.18 2.80
N LEU A 23 12.80 -1.22 3.22
CA LEU A 23 13.10 -0.30 4.31
C LEU A 23 13.29 -1.05 5.65
N ASP A 24 12.29 -1.84 6.03
CA ASP A 24 12.23 -2.66 7.23
C ASP A 24 11.26 -3.84 7.01
N ASP A 25 10.96 -4.62 8.05
CA ASP A 25 10.01 -5.75 8.01
C ASP A 25 8.56 -5.35 8.36
N ASN A 26 8.23 -4.06 8.34
CA ASN A 26 6.91 -3.55 8.74
C ASN A 26 6.67 -2.14 8.16
N HIS A 27 6.40 -2.06 6.86
CA HIS A 27 6.27 -0.78 6.16
C HIS A 27 5.10 -0.74 5.18
N VAL A 28 4.78 0.49 4.77
CA VAL A 28 3.94 0.77 3.60
C VAL A 28 4.83 1.23 2.47
N GLY A 29 4.60 0.70 1.27
CA GLY A 29 5.40 0.99 0.08
C GLY A 29 4.56 1.45 -1.11
N LEU A 30 5.18 2.16 -2.05
CA LEU A 30 4.62 2.48 -3.37
C LEU A 30 5.42 1.78 -4.45
N ASP A 31 4.83 0.72 -4.98
CA ASP A 31 5.36 -0.08 -6.06
C ASP A 31 4.91 0.46 -7.41
N VAL A 32 5.84 0.54 -8.35
CA VAL A 32 5.57 0.97 -9.73
C VAL A 32 6.33 0.04 -10.67
N ASN A 33 5.58 -0.78 -11.40
CA ASN A 33 6.13 -1.74 -12.37
C ASN A 33 7.17 -2.75 -11.80
N GLY A 34 7.22 -2.95 -10.49
CA GLY A 34 8.11 -3.92 -9.82
C GLY A 34 7.89 -3.91 -8.31
N VAL A 35 8.45 -4.90 -7.62
CA VAL A 35 8.27 -5.09 -6.16
C VAL A 35 9.21 -4.22 -5.31
N ARG A 36 10.17 -3.55 -5.94
CA ARG A 36 11.03 -2.61 -5.23
C ARG A 36 10.31 -1.28 -5.14
N SER A 37 9.76 -1.01 -3.97
CA SER A 37 9.13 0.25 -3.62
C SER A 37 9.94 1.47 -4.06
N THR A 38 9.29 2.37 -4.80
CA THR A 38 9.88 3.66 -5.18
C THR A 38 9.94 4.63 -4.00
N HIS A 39 9.00 4.49 -3.08
CA HIS A 39 8.88 5.23 -1.82
C HIS A 39 8.36 4.25 -0.77
N ALA A 40 8.87 4.33 0.45
CA ALA A 40 8.40 3.50 1.56
C ALA A 40 8.43 4.30 2.87
N ALA A 41 7.57 3.92 3.80
CA ALA A 41 7.47 4.51 5.13
C ALA A 41 7.22 3.42 6.18
N SER A 42 8.04 3.44 7.24
CA SER A 42 7.92 2.51 8.37
C SER A 42 6.62 2.74 9.12
N LEU A 43 5.97 1.66 9.57
CA LEU A 43 4.80 1.73 10.44
C LEU A 43 5.15 1.87 11.92
N THR A 44 6.42 1.68 12.30
CA THR A 44 6.89 1.77 13.68
C THR A 44 6.54 3.09 14.38
N PRO A 45 6.66 4.28 13.75
CA PRO A 45 6.29 5.55 14.40
C PRO A 45 4.79 5.66 14.75
N LEU A 46 3.93 4.83 14.16
CA LEU A 46 2.50 4.79 14.45
C LEU A 46 2.13 3.70 15.47
N ASP A 47 3.11 2.97 16.02
CA ASP A 47 2.88 1.79 16.88
C ASP A 47 1.95 0.76 16.21
N ILE A 48 2.11 0.60 14.90
CA ILE A 48 1.37 -0.37 14.09
C ILE A 48 2.31 -1.51 13.72
N GLN A 49 1.87 -2.73 13.99
CA GLN A 49 2.56 -3.95 13.61
C GLN A 49 1.66 -4.77 12.70
N LEU A 50 2.03 -4.90 11.43
CA LEU A 50 1.38 -5.81 10.51
C LEU A 50 1.64 -7.27 10.91
N ALA A 51 0.67 -8.15 10.66
CA ALA A 51 0.74 -9.58 10.98
C ALA A 51 1.28 -9.87 12.41
N PRO A 52 0.64 -9.33 13.47
CA PRO A 52 1.10 -9.55 14.85
C PRO A 52 1.03 -11.03 15.23
N ILE A 53 2.02 -11.48 16.03
CA ILE A 53 2.11 -12.89 16.47
C ILE A 53 1.02 -13.21 17.51
N ASP A 54 0.77 -12.29 18.44
CA ASP A 54 -0.23 -12.45 19.50
C ASP A 54 -1.49 -11.64 19.19
N THR A 55 -2.47 -12.31 18.58
CA THR A 55 -3.76 -11.71 18.22
C THR A 55 -4.68 -11.44 19.40
N THR A 56 -4.31 -11.86 20.61
CA THR A 56 -5.05 -11.51 21.84
C THR A 56 -4.70 -10.11 22.35
N VAL A 57 -3.50 -9.61 22.02
CA VAL A 57 -3.02 -8.27 22.36
C VAL A 57 -3.28 -7.29 21.22
N ASN A 58 -3.11 -7.75 19.98
CA ASN A 58 -3.30 -6.94 18.78
C ASN A 58 -4.02 -7.76 17.71
N ASP A 59 -5.30 -7.46 17.46
CA ASP A 59 -6.13 -8.22 16.53
C ASP A 59 -5.63 -8.17 15.07
N GLY A 60 -4.69 -7.29 14.75
CA GLY A 60 -4.07 -7.16 13.44
C GLY A 60 -4.96 -6.49 12.40
N PHE A 61 -6.06 -5.88 12.82
CA PHE A 61 -6.95 -5.14 11.92
C PHE A 61 -6.61 -3.65 11.92
N TYR A 62 -6.34 -3.13 10.73
CA TYR A 62 -6.04 -1.72 10.51
C TYR A 62 -6.90 -1.18 9.36
N MET A 63 -7.23 0.11 9.45
CA MET A 63 -7.82 0.83 8.33
C MET A 63 -6.73 1.48 7.50
N VAL A 64 -6.81 1.27 6.19
CA VAL A 64 -5.91 1.87 5.21
C VAL A 64 -6.71 2.72 4.25
N TRP A 65 -6.22 3.93 4.00
CA TRP A 65 -6.76 4.82 2.98
C TRP A 65 -5.69 5.06 1.93
N VAL A 66 -6.05 4.89 0.67
CA VAL A 66 -5.23 5.24 -0.48
C VAL A 66 -5.95 6.33 -1.26
N ASN A 67 -5.34 7.50 -1.33
CA ASN A 67 -5.84 8.61 -2.10
C ASN A 67 -4.92 8.85 -3.29
N TYR A 68 -5.49 8.90 -4.49
CA TYR A 68 -4.81 9.38 -5.68
C TYR A 68 -5.41 10.71 -6.12
N ASP A 69 -4.56 11.73 -6.25
CA ASP A 69 -4.94 13.02 -6.82
C ASP A 69 -4.35 13.11 -8.24
N GLY A 70 -5.22 13.04 -9.25
CA GLY A 70 -4.82 13.10 -10.66
C GLY A 70 -4.33 14.47 -11.11
N ALA A 71 -4.73 15.56 -10.45
CA ALA A 71 -4.28 16.90 -10.80
C ALA A 71 -2.85 17.14 -10.34
N SER A 72 -2.52 16.75 -9.11
CA SER A 72 -1.15 16.84 -8.59
C SER A 72 -0.28 15.62 -8.95
N ARG A 73 -0.86 14.54 -9.47
CA ARG A 73 -0.20 13.26 -9.80
C ARG A 73 0.52 12.68 -8.58
N ARG A 74 -0.24 12.48 -7.51
CA ARG A 74 0.28 12.00 -6.22
C ARG A 74 -0.57 10.90 -5.63
N ALA A 75 0.09 9.90 -5.05
CA ALA A 75 -0.53 8.89 -4.22
C ALA A 75 -0.20 9.17 -2.75
N ARG A 76 -1.22 9.07 -1.89
CA ARG A 76 -1.08 9.19 -0.44
C ARG A 76 -1.66 7.97 0.24
N ALA A 77 -0.91 7.38 1.15
CA ALA A 77 -1.38 6.28 2.00
C ALA A 77 -1.45 6.73 3.46
N TYR A 78 -2.49 6.28 4.14
CA TYR A 78 -2.74 6.52 5.56
C TYR A 78 -3.07 5.18 6.20
N VAL A 79 -2.59 4.94 7.41
CA VAL A 79 -2.88 3.73 8.18
C VAL A 79 -3.26 4.14 9.60
N ALA A 80 -4.27 3.49 10.17
CA ALA A 80 -4.67 3.70 11.56
C ALA A 80 -5.29 2.43 12.16
N LYS A 81 -5.12 2.22 13.46
CA LYS A 81 -5.73 1.10 14.20
C LYS A 81 -7.23 1.28 14.41
N ASN A 82 -7.65 2.44 14.93
CA ASN A 82 -9.02 2.66 15.40
C ASN A 82 -9.90 3.45 14.41
N GLY A 83 -9.62 3.34 13.12
CA GLY A 83 -10.39 3.99 12.05
C GLY A 83 -10.36 5.52 11.99
N THR A 84 -9.70 6.19 12.94
CA THR A 84 -9.47 7.64 12.88
C THR A 84 -8.23 7.91 12.03
N ARG A 85 -8.45 8.36 10.79
CA ARG A 85 -7.37 8.71 9.88
C ARG A 85 -6.60 9.92 10.40
N HIS A 86 -5.26 9.81 10.49
CA HIS A 86 -4.40 10.94 10.81
C HIS A 86 -4.47 12.03 9.72
N GLY A 87 -4.27 13.30 10.12
CA GLY A 87 -4.27 14.43 9.18
C GLY A 87 -3.08 14.45 8.23
N VAL A 88 -2.02 13.72 8.55
CA VAL A 88 -0.79 13.60 7.76
C VAL A 88 -0.72 12.20 7.14
N ALA A 89 -0.37 12.14 5.86
CA ALA A 89 -0.17 10.86 5.18
C ALA A 89 1.10 10.19 5.69
N LEU A 90 1.05 8.87 5.87
CA LEU A 90 2.24 8.08 6.19
C LEU A 90 3.20 8.05 4.99
N LEU A 91 2.63 7.90 3.79
CA LEU A 91 3.35 7.97 2.53
C LEU A 91 2.66 9.03 1.65
N ASP A 92 3.44 9.96 1.11
CA ASP A 92 2.98 10.97 0.14
C ASP A 92 4.01 11.03 -1.00
N ALA A 93 3.68 10.40 -2.14
CA ALA A 93 4.63 10.15 -3.21
C ALA A 93 4.11 10.60 -4.58
N PRO A 94 4.99 11.06 -5.48
CA PRO A 94 4.63 11.32 -6.86
C PRO A 94 4.26 10.01 -7.58
N LEU A 95 3.17 10.03 -8.32
CA LEU A 95 2.71 8.93 -9.15
C LEU A 95 1.93 9.48 -10.35
N ASP A 96 2.38 9.21 -11.56
CA ASP A 96 1.61 9.51 -12.77
C ASP A 96 1.01 8.23 -13.34
N LEU A 97 -0.24 7.92 -12.93
CA LEU A 97 -0.93 6.72 -13.42
C LEU A 97 -1.10 6.71 -14.95
N SER A 98 -1.13 7.87 -15.61
CA SER A 98 -1.23 7.94 -17.08
C SER A 98 0.05 7.50 -17.79
N ALA A 99 1.19 7.57 -17.10
CA ALA A 99 2.48 7.08 -17.61
C ALA A 99 2.75 5.62 -17.21
N VAL A 100 2.10 5.12 -16.15
CA VAL A 100 2.31 3.77 -15.63
C VAL A 100 1.36 2.75 -16.28
N LEU A 101 0.08 3.10 -16.42
CA LEU A 101 -0.93 2.18 -16.91
C LEU A 101 -0.87 2.05 -18.44
N LEU A 102 -0.99 0.82 -18.95
CA LEU A 102 -0.82 0.52 -20.39
C LEU A 102 -2.06 0.83 -21.25
N GLY A 103 -3.16 1.28 -20.64
CA GLY A 103 -4.43 1.47 -21.34
C GLY A 103 -5.33 2.51 -20.68
N LYS A 104 -6.47 2.75 -21.32
CA LYS A 104 -7.50 3.70 -20.83
C LYS A 104 -8.43 3.08 -19.76
N GLN A 105 -8.26 1.80 -19.47
CA GLN A 105 -9.00 1.05 -18.48
C GLN A 105 -8.00 0.36 -17.56
N ALA A 106 -8.34 0.29 -16.27
CA ALA A 106 -7.58 -0.39 -15.24
C ALA A 106 -8.55 -1.00 -14.23
N TYR A 107 -8.03 -1.94 -13.44
CA TYR A 107 -8.76 -2.63 -12.39
C TYR A 107 -8.13 -2.28 -11.03
N PHE A 108 -8.97 -2.27 -10.00
CA PHE A 108 -8.55 -2.14 -8.61
C PHE A 108 -8.82 -3.48 -7.93
N ASP A 109 -7.83 -3.97 -7.20
CA ASP A 109 -7.91 -5.26 -6.53
C ASP A 109 -6.98 -5.29 -5.32
N PHE A 110 -7.06 -6.38 -4.55
CA PHE A 110 -6.12 -6.74 -3.51
C PHE A 110 -5.34 -7.96 -3.93
N SER A 111 -4.05 -7.97 -3.61
CA SER A 111 -3.20 -9.13 -3.75
C SER A 111 -2.46 -9.34 -2.44
N ALA A 112 -2.23 -10.60 -2.08
CA ALA A 112 -1.46 -10.96 -0.90
C ALA A 112 -0.77 -12.30 -1.12
N SER A 113 0.30 -12.54 -0.36
CA SER A 113 1.03 -13.78 -0.42
C SER A 113 1.52 -14.20 0.96
N THR A 114 2.05 -15.42 1.03
CA THR A 114 2.81 -15.94 2.17
C THR A 114 4.07 -16.61 1.64
N GLY A 115 5.07 -16.79 2.49
CA GLY A 115 6.32 -17.46 2.13
C GLY A 115 6.63 -18.59 3.09
N VAL A 116 7.85 -18.57 3.64
CA VAL A 116 8.27 -19.54 4.69
C VAL A 116 7.44 -19.40 5.96
N LYS A 117 7.05 -18.16 6.30
CA LYS A 117 6.09 -17.86 7.36
C LYS A 117 4.69 -17.70 6.76
N TYR A 118 3.68 -17.96 7.58
CA TYR A 118 2.27 -17.82 7.24
C TYR A 118 1.63 -16.68 8.05
N GLN A 119 0.64 -16.02 7.44
CA GLN A 119 -0.18 -14.99 8.07
C GLN A 119 -1.57 -14.99 7.43
N PHE A 120 -2.55 -14.42 8.11
CA PHE A 120 -3.85 -14.15 7.51
C PHE A 120 -3.81 -12.81 6.76
N ASN A 121 -4.32 -12.81 5.54
CA ASN A 121 -4.48 -11.60 4.73
C ASN A 121 -5.97 -11.41 4.47
N CYS A 122 -6.64 -10.66 5.36
CA CYS A 122 -8.09 -10.52 5.37
C CYS A 122 -8.50 -9.09 5.01
N VAL A 123 -9.43 -8.95 4.07
CA VAL A 123 -10.08 -7.67 3.72
C VAL A 123 -11.55 -7.75 4.12
N PRO A 124 -11.89 -7.48 5.40
CA PRO A 124 -13.26 -7.63 5.89
C PRO A 124 -14.21 -6.56 5.31
N THR A 125 -13.68 -5.40 4.96
CA THR A 125 -14.45 -4.27 4.40
C THR A 125 -13.62 -3.54 3.36
N TRP A 126 -14.27 -3.12 2.27
CA TRP A 126 -13.66 -2.26 1.27
C TRP A 126 -14.70 -1.24 0.80
N ASN A 127 -14.26 0.00 0.64
CA ASN A 127 -15.03 1.06 0.02
C ASN A 127 -14.15 1.78 -1.00
N MET A 128 -14.75 2.20 -2.10
CA MET A 128 -14.06 2.84 -3.20
C MET A 128 -14.92 3.96 -3.79
N THR A 129 -14.27 5.09 -4.10
CA THR A 129 -14.87 6.16 -4.88
C THR A 129 -13.90 6.55 -5.99
N VAL A 130 -14.40 6.68 -7.21
CA VAL A 130 -13.66 7.17 -8.36
C VAL A 130 -14.45 8.31 -8.97
N GLU A 131 -13.81 9.47 -9.07
CA GLU A 131 -14.39 10.66 -9.66
C GLU A 131 -13.67 11.00 -10.95
N ARG A 132 -14.45 11.34 -11.98
CA ARG A 132 -13.91 11.94 -13.19
C ARG A 132 -13.98 13.45 -13.02
N LEU A 133 -12.82 14.09 -12.89
CA LEU A 133 -12.73 15.54 -12.89
C LEU A 133 -13.07 16.08 -14.30
N PRO A 134 -13.78 17.21 -14.39
CA PRO A 134 -14.16 17.83 -15.67
C PRO A 134 -12.97 18.33 -16.49
#